data_AF-A0A227JE71-F1
#
_entry.id   AF-A0A227JE71-F1
#
_cell.length_a   1.000
_cell.length_b   1.000
_cell.length_c   1.000
_cell.angle_alpha   90.00
_cell.angle_beta   90.00
_cell.angle_gamma   90.00
#
_symmetry.space_group_name_H-M   'P 1'
#
loop_
_entity.id
_entity.type
_entity.pdbx_description
1 polymer ?
#
loop_
_entity_poly.entity_id
_entity_poly.type
_entity_poly.pdbx_seq_one_letter_code
_entity_poly.pdbx_strand_id
1 'polypeptide(L)'
;AVTLAFIGVAWTVSGDNGLSPTQIISNVSSNPLVYFMAFTGAVIWAVYCNLTQRQQSKHNAITLFFIATAVSLWVKYAFADEPTMTFSWSALGYLFASAALMAGGYGLWNIAIVGGNMVFLATLSYFTPIFSALFSSLILGVTLSNSFWQGVVMVTVGSLLCWLVTKEKREAAG
;
A
#
# COMPACT_ATOMS: atom_id res chain seq x y z
N ALA A 1 19.42 0.13 2.46
CA ALA A 1 18.31 0.14 3.43
C ALA A 1 16.95 0.06 2.73
N VAL A 2 16.54 1.09 1.97
CA VAL A 2 15.25 1.11 1.23
C VAL A 2 15.07 -0.10 0.29
N THR A 3 16.08 -0.46 -0.51
CA THR A 3 16.00 -1.62 -1.41
C THR A 3 15.77 -2.93 -0.66
N LEU A 4 16.38 -3.10 0.52
CA LEU A 4 16.21 -4.29 1.34
C LEU A 4 14.76 -4.39 1.85
N ALA A 5 14.20 -3.27 2.32
CA ALA A 5 12.80 -3.22 2.74
C ALA A 5 11.85 -3.46 1.56
N PHE A 6 12.13 -2.89 0.39
CA PHE A 6 11.34 -3.11 -0.83
C PHE A 6 11.35 -4.57 -1.28
N ILE A 7 12.52 -5.21 -1.33
CA ILE A 7 12.63 -6.64 -1.65
C ILE A 7 11.92 -7.45 -0.57
N GLY A 8 12.07 -7.11 0.71
CA GLY A 8 11.40 -7.78 1.81
C GLY A 8 9.87 -7.75 1.67
N VAL A 9 9.29 -6.59 1.32
CA VAL A 9 7.86 -6.46 0.98
C VAL A 9 7.52 -7.38 -0.18
N ALA A 10 8.24 -7.30 -1.30
CA ALA A 10 7.97 -8.14 -2.45
C ALA A 10 8.06 -9.65 -2.10
N TRP A 11 8.98 -10.03 -1.22
CA TRP A 11 9.16 -11.39 -0.72
C TRP A 11 7.98 -11.85 0.14
N THR A 12 7.42 -11.00 1.01
CA THR A 12 6.25 -11.36 1.83
C THR A 12 4.98 -11.56 1.02
N VAL A 13 4.83 -10.88 -0.13
CA VAL A 13 3.63 -11.02 -0.98
C VAL A 13 3.75 -12.13 -2.03
N SER A 14 4.93 -12.71 -2.24
CA SER A 14 5.17 -13.69 -3.32
C SER A 14 4.78 -15.13 -2.97
N GLY A 15 4.33 -15.38 -1.73
CA GLY A 15 3.90 -16.70 -1.28
C GLY A 15 5.06 -17.71 -1.23
N ASP A 16 4.73 -18.99 -1.39
CA ASP A 16 5.68 -20.10 -1.14
C ASP A 16 6.83 -20.18 -2.15
N ASN A 17 6.61 -19.72 -3.39
CA ASN A 17 7.61 -19.79 -4.45
C ASN A 17 8.64 -18.65 -4.41
N GLY A 18 8.49 -17.69 -3.50
CA GLY A 18 9.37 -16.51 -3.41
C GLY A 18 9.34 -15.63 -4.67
N LEU A 19 10.28 -14.68 -4.78
CA LEU A 19 10.38 -13.82 -5.96
C LEU A 19 11.04 -14.57 -7.11
N SER A 20 10.27 -14.88 -8.15
CA SER A 20 10.76 -15.46 -9.41
C SER A 20 10.82 -14.40 -10.51
N PRO A 21 12.03 -13.98 -10.97
CA PRO A 21 12.16 -13.03 -12.06
C PRO A 21 11.49 -13.50 -13.36
N THR A 22 11.53 -14.81 -13.64
CA THR A 22 10.88 -15.39 -14.82
C THR A 22 9.37 -15.27 -14.74
N GLN A 23 8.77 -15.49 -13.56
CA GLN A 23 7.34 -15.31 -13.35
C GLN A 23 6.93 -13.84 -13.48
N ILE A 24 7.74 -12.91 -12.93
CA ILE A 24 7.48 -11.47 -13.05
C ILE A 24 7.47 -11.05 -14.52
N ILE A 25 8.49 -11.46 -15.29
CA ILE A 25 8.58 -11.15 -16.72
C ILE A 25 7.38 -11.74 -17.47
N SER A 26 7.00 -12.98 -17.16
CA SER A 26 5.84 -13.64 -17.78
C SER A 26 4.51 -12.94 -17.45
N ASN A 27 4.36 -12.41 -16.24
CA ASN A 27 3.14 -11.68 -15.86
C ASN A 27 3.10 -10.29 -16.53
N VAL A 28 4.24 -9.60 -16.60
CA VAL A 28 4.34 -8.30 -17.28
C VAL A 28 4.10 -8.45 -18.77
N SER A 29 4.61 -9.51 -19.41
CA SER A 29 4.39 -9.73 -20.85
C SER A 29 2.96 -10.14 -21.18
N SER A 30 2.24 -10.80 -20.26
CA SER A 30 0.86 -11.20 -20.47
C SER A 30 -0.14 -10.04 -20.35
N ASN A 31 0.15 -9.02 -19.54
CA ASN A 31 -0.71 -7.84 -19.41
C ASN A 31 0.08 -6.54 -19.16
N PRO A 32 0.85 -6.06 -20.14
CA PRO A 32 1.78 -4.94 -19.94
C PRO A 32 1.08 -3.64 -19.55
N LEU A 33 -0.16 -3.44 -20.01
CA LEU A 33 -0.92 -2.24 -19.72
C LEU A 33 -1.23 -2.09 -18.23
N VAL A 34 -1.69 -3.17 -17.57
CA VAL A 34 -2.04 -3.13 -16.14
C VAL A 34 -0.80 -2.85 -15.28
N TYR A 35 0.35 -3.45 -15.63
CA TYR A 35 1.61 -3.18 -14.94
C TYR A 35 2.11 -1.75 -15.15
N PHE A 36 1.96 -1.20 -16.36
CA PHE A 36 2.30 0.19 -16.65
C PHE A 36 1.39 1.17 -15.87
N MET A 37 0.09 0.89 -15.79
CA MET A 37 -0.86 1.67 -14.99
C MET A 37 -0.51 1.62 -13.50
N ALA A 38 -0.17 0.44 -12.97
CA ALA A 38 0.25 0.28 -11.58
C ALA A 38 1.53 1.08 -11.27
N PHE A 39 2.52 1.03 -12.16
CA PHE A 39 3.76 1.81 -12.04
C PHE A 39 3.46 3.32 -12.07
N THR A 40 2.63 3.76 -13.01
CA THR A 40 2.21 5.18 -13.12
C THR A 40 1.48 5.63 -11.84
N GLY A 41 0.61 4.79 -11.30
CA GLY A 41 -0.08 5.04 -10.02
C GLY A 41 0.90 5.21 -8.86
N ALA A 42 1.93 4.37 -8.77
CA ALA A 42 2.97 4.50 -7.75
C ALA A 42 3.75 5.82 -7.86
N VAL A 43 4.08 6.26 -9.09
CA VAL A 43 4.73 7.55 -9.33
C VAL A 43 3.83 8.73 -8.94
N ILE A 44 2.56 8.72 -9.37
CA ILE A 44 1.58 9.77 -9.02
C ILE A 44 1.42 9.86 -7.50
N TRP A 45 1.30 8.73 -6.83
CA TRP A 45 1.18 8.67 -5.36
C TRP A 45 2.40 9.24 -4.66
N ALA A 46 3.61 8.89 -5.12
CA ALA A 46 4.85 9.42 -4.57
C ALA A 46 4.93 10.95 -4.76
N VAL A 47 4.59 11.46 -5.94
CA VAL A 47 4.56 12.90 -6.22
C VAL A 47 3.55 13.61 -5.33
N TYR A 48 2.33 13.07 -5.21
CA TYR A 48 1.29 13.59 -4.33
C TYR A 48 1.79 13.72 -2.88
N CYS A 49 2.36 12.66 -2.31
CA CYS A 49 2.82 12.69 -0.92
C CYS A 49 3.90 13.75 -0.69
N ASN A 50 4.88 13.85 -1.60
CA ASN A 50 5.96 14.83 -1.49
C ASN A 50 5.48 16.27 -1.69
N LEU A 51 4.57 16.52 -2.63
CA LEU A 51 4.02 17.86 -2.86
C LEU A 51 3.14 18.31 -1.69
N THR A 52 2.26 17.44 -1.20
CA THR A 52 1.39 17.73 -0.05
C THR A 52 2.21 18.06 1.19
N GLN A 53 3.29 17.31 1.45
CA GLN A 53 4.21 17.63 2.55
C GLN A 53 4.90 18.98 2.34
N ARG A 54 5.47 19.23 1.15
CA ARG A 54 6.21 20.47 0.85
C ARG A 54 5.33 21.71 0.94
N GLN A 55 4.10 21.62 0.47
CA GLN A 55 3.15 22.74 0.47
C GLN A 55 2.42 22.89 1.81
N GLN A 56 2.56 21.93 2.74
CA GLN A 56 1.78 21.86 3.98
C GLN A 56 0.28 22.02 3.71
N SER A 57 -0.17 21.49 2.56
CA SER A 57 -1.53 21.72 2.07
C SER A 57 -2.53 21.02 2.97
N LYS A 58 -3.48 21.79 3.51
CA LYS A 58 -4.61 21.24 4.27
C LYS A 58 -5.73 20.73 3.34
N HIS A 59 -5.63 20.96 2.03
CA HIS A 59 -6.61 20.48 1.07
C HIS A 59 -6.40 18.99 0.79
N ASN A 60 -7.47 18.21 0.96
CA ASN A 60 -7.43 16.76 0.80
C ASN A 60 -7.72 16.34 -0.65
N ALA A 61 -6.69 16.24 -1.48
CA ALA A 61 -6.86 15.78 -2.87
C ALA A 61 -7.30 14.30 -2.95
N ILE A 62 -7.07 13.50 -1.91
CA ILE A 62 -7.49 12.10 -1.86
C ILE A 62 -9.02 11.99 -1.92
N THR A 63 -9.76 12.92 -1.31
CA THR A 63 -11.22 12.92 -1.39
C THR A 63 -11.72 13.03 -2.84
N LEU A 64 -11.14 13.95 -3.61
CA LEU A 64 -11.48 14.10 -5.04
C LEU A 64 -11.09 12.87 -5.84
N PHE A 65 -9.93 12.28 -5.55
CA PHE A 65 -9.48 11.03 -6.17
C PHE A 65 -10.46 9.89 -5.90
N PHE A 66 -10.99 9.74 -4.67
CA PHE A 66 -11.98 8.72 -4.36
C PHE A 66 -13.32 8.95 -5.05
N ILE A 67 -13.78 10.20 -5.13
CA ILE A 67 -15.00 10.53 -5.89
C ILE A 67 -14.82 10.15 -7.36
N ALA A 68 -13.70 10.54 -7.98
CA ALA A 68 -13.40 10.20 -9.37
C ALA A 68 -13.28 8.68 -9.58
N THR A 69 -12.65 7.97 -8.64
CA THR A 69 -12.54 6.50 -8.66
C THR A 69 -13.90 5.85 -8.56
N ALA A 70 -14.75 6.29 -7.62
CA ALA A 70 -16.10 5.77 -7.45
C ALA A 70 -16.95 5.98 -8.71
N VAL A 71 -16.94 7.20 -9.28
CA VAL A 71 -17.64 7.48 -10.54
C VAL A 71 -17.12 6.59 -11.67
N SER A 72 -15.80 6.44 -11.80
CA SER A 72 -15.20 5.59 -12.83
C SER A 72 -15.60 4.12 -12.70
N LEU A 73 -15.64 3.60 -11.48
CA LEU A 73 -16.06 2.22 -11.21
C LEU A 73 -17.56 2.02 -11.45
N TRP A 74 -18.40 2.99 -11.11
CA TRP A 74 -19.83 2.94 -11.41
C TRP A 74 -20.10 3.01 -12.91
N VAL A 75 -19.41 3.87 -13.64
CA VAL A 75 -19.45 3.93 -15.10
C VAL A 75 -19.02 2.58 -15.68
N LYS A 76 -17.89 2.02 -15.22
CA LYS A 76 -17.43 0.70 -15.66
C LYS A 76 -18.50 -0.38 -15.43
N TYR A 77 -19.08 -0.43 -14.23
CA TYR A 77 -20.13 -1.40 -13.89
C TYR A 77 -21.37 -1.26 -14.79
N ALA A 78 -21.74 -0.04 -15.18
CA ALA A 78 -22.89 0.20 -16.04
C ALA A 78 -22.70 -0.29 -17.49
N PHE A 79 -21.44 -0.43 -17.96
CA PHE A 79 -21.11 -0.83 -19.33
C PHE A 79 -20.44 -2.20 -19.45
N ALA A 80 -19.99 -2.78 -18.34
CA ALA A 80 -19.34 -4.10 -18.31
C ALA A 80 -20.36 -5.20 -18.03
N ASP A 81 -20.10 -6.40 -18.57
CA ASP A 81 -20.90 -7.60 -18.30
C ASP A 81 -20.49 -8.20 -16.94
N GLU A 82 -20.77 -7.46 -15.87
CA GLU A 82 -20.45 -7.83 -14.50
C GLU A 82 -21.68 -8.49 -13.82
N PRO A 83 -21.48 -9.46 -12.91
CA PRO A 83 -22.58 -10.08 -12.18
C PRO A 83 -23.49 -9.07 -11.47
N THR A 84 -24.78 -9.41 -11.37
CA THR A 84 -25.76 -8.60 -10.63
C THR A 84 -25.36 -8.49 -9.16
N MET A 85 -25.36 -7.28 -8.61
CA MET A 85 -25.07 -7.06 -7.19
C MET A 85 -26.09 -7.77 -6.29
N THR A 86 -25.59 -8.53 -5.33
CA THR A 86 -26.40 -9.16 -4.29
C THR A 86 -26.37 -8.31 -3.03
N PHE A 87 -27.56 -7.95 -2.54
CA PHE A 87 -27.69 -7.17 -1.31
C PHE A 87 -28.02 -8.11 -0.15
N SER A 88 -27.17 -8.08 0.88
CA SER A 88 -27.40 -8.76 2.15
C SER A 88 -26.95 -7.86 3.30
N TRP A 89 -27.50 -8.10 4.50
CA TRP A 89 -27.10 -7.35 5.69
C TRP A 89 -25.62 -7.53 6.03
N SER A 90 -25.06 -8.73 5.78
CA SER A 90 -23.63 -8.97 5.96
C SER A 90 -22.79 -8.19 4.95
N ALA A 91 -23.18 -8.18 3.68
CA ALA A 91 -22.48 -7.42 2.64
C ALA A 91 -22.51 -5.91 2.90
N LEU A 92 -23.65 -5.37 3.33
CA LEU A 92 -23.78 -3.97 3.74
C LEU A 92 -22.89 -3.67 4.96
N GLY A 93 -22.85 -4.58 5.95
CA GLY A 93 -21.95 -4.46 7.10
C GLY A 93 -20.47 -4.36 6.68
N TYR A 94 -20.02 -5.26 5.80
CA TYR A 94 -18.66 -5.21 5.26
C TYR A 94 -18.41 -3.93 4.45
N LEU A 95 -19.36 -3.50 3.64
CA LEU A 95 -19.26 -2.26 2.86
C LEU A 95 -19.03 -1.05 3.76
N PHE A 96 -19.86 -0.85 4.79
CA PHE A 96 -19.71 0.28 5.70
C PHE A 96 -18.42 0.20 6.53
N ALA A 97 -18.06 -0.99 7.01
CA ALA A 97 -16.82 -1.20 7.75
C ALA A 97 -15.59 -0.88 6.89
N SER A 98 -15.53 -1.41 5.66
CA SER A 98 -14.45 -1.12 4.71
C SER A 98 -14.41 0.35 4.33
N ALA A 99 -15.56 0.99 4.11
CA ALA A 99 -15.62 2.42 3.80
C ALA A 99 -15.11 3.27 4.97
N ALA A 100 -15.49 2.97 6.21
CA ALA A 100 -15.04 3.68 7.40
C ALA A 100 -13.52 3.52 7.63
N LEU A 101 -13.00 2.29 7.50
CA LEU A 101 -11.57 2.01 7.63
C LEU A 101 -10.77 2.71 6.52
N MET A 102 -11.26 2.71 5.29
CA MET A 102 -10.61 3.39 4.17
C MET A 102 -10.61 4.90 4.38
N ALA A 103 -11.77 5.51 4.66
CA ALA A 103 -11.89 6.94 4.89
C ALA A 103 -11.05 7.41 6.08
N GLY A 104 -11.09 6.66 7.19
CA GLY A 104 -10.28 6.94 8.38
C GLY A 104 -8.79 6.83 8.09
N GLY A 105 -8.35 5.76 7.42
CA GLY A 105 -6.95 5.54 7.05
C GLY A 105 -6.38 6.66 6.20
N TYR A 106 -7.09 7.07 5.15
CA TYR A 106 -6.64 8.18 4.30
C TYR A 106 -6.77 9.55 4.96
N GLY A 107 -7.76 9.76 5.83
CA GLY A 107 -7.86 10.96 6.65
C GLY A 107 -6.65 11.12 7.58
N LEU A 108 -6.30 10.05 8.30
CA LEU A 108 -5.11 10.00 9.16
C LEU A 108 -3.81 10.14 8.35
N TRP A 109 -3.75 9.54 7.16
CA TRP A 109 -2.60 9.66 6.27
C TRP A 109 -2.34 11.11 5.86
N ASN A 110 -3.39 11.87 5.52
CA ASN A 110 -3.24 13.27 5.16
C ASN A 110 -2.69 14.11 6.33
N ILE A 111 -3.18 13.86 7.55
CA ILE A 111 -2.66 14.50 8.78
C ILE A 111 -1.18 14.13 8.98
N ALA A 112 -0.85 12.85 8.81
CA ALA A 112 0.49 12.34 9.01
C ALA A 112 1.50 12.88 7.98
N ILE A 113 1.10 13.07 6.71
CA ILE A 113 1.97 13.68 5.69
C ILE A 113 2.31 15.12 6.06
N VAL A 114 1.31 15.92 6.43
CA VAL A 114 1.50 17.36 6.70
C VAL A 114 2.38 17.57 7.93
N GLY A 115 2.10 16.87 9.04
CA GLY A 115 2.79 17.07 10.31
C GLY A 115 4.00 16.15 10.56
N GLY A 116 4.26 15.17 9.70
CA GLY A 116 5.19 14.06 9.97
C GLY A 116 6.46 14.05 9.12
N ASN A 117 7.35 13.12 9.49
CA ASN A 117 8.53 12.80 8.68
C ASN A 117 8.16 11.77 7.62
N MET A 118 8.09 12.19 6.36
CA MET A 118 7.72 11.33 5.23
C MET A 118 8.58 10.07 5.07
N VAL A 119 9.88 10.12 5.42
CA VAL A 119 10.75 8.94 5.36
C VAL A 119 10.39 7.95 6.46
N PHE A 120 10.06 8.43 7.65
CA PHE A 120 9.56 7.60 8.75
C PHE A 120 8.19 6.99 8.41
N LEU A 121 7.27 7.78 7.84
CA LEU A 121 5.98 7.29 7.36
C LEU A 121 6.16 6.19 6.30
N ALA A 122 6.99 6.43 5.29
CA ALA A 122 7.26 5.46 4.24
C ALA A 122 7.84 4.15 4.80
N THR A 123 8.71 4.27 5.81
CA THR A 123 9.28 3.11 6.51
C THR A 123 8.20 2.29 7.24
N LEU A 124 7.30 2.96 7.97
CA LEU A 124 6.17 2.29 8.62
C LEU A 124 5.20 1.66 7.62
N SER A 125 4.99 2.28 6.45
CA SER A 125 4.12 1.74 5.40
C SER A 125 4.60 0.40 4.85
N TYR A 126 5.89 0.06 4.94
CA TYR A 126 6.38 -1.27 4.54
C TYR A 126 5.85 -2.40 5.43
N PHE A 127 5.37 -2.10 6.63
CA PHE A 127 4.74 -3.09 7.51
C PHE A 127 3.25 -3.29 7.22
N THR A 128 2.61 -2.43 6.42
CA THR A 128 1.20 -2.59 6.04
C THR A 128 0.89 -3.97 5.44
N PRO A 129 1.61 -4.48 4.40
CA PRO A 129 1.36 -5.82 3.88
C PRO A 129 1.66 -6.94 4.90
N ILE A 130 2.60 -6.72 5.82
CA ILE A 130 2.95 -7.69 6.88
C ILE A 130 1.79 -7.83 7.87
N PHE A 131 1.29 -6.72 8.40
CA PHE A 131 0.15 -6.73 9.32
C PHE A 131 -1.11 -7.24 8.63
N SER A 132 -1.34 -6.86 7.37
CA SER A 132 -2.47 -7.37 6.59
C SER A 132 -2.44 -8.88 6.46
N ALA A 133 -1.29 -9.47 6.12
CA ALA A 133 -1.10 -10.92 6.04
C ALA A 133 -1.27 -11.59 7.41
N LEU A 134 -0.71 -11.00 8.48
CA LEU A 134 -0.83 -11.52 9.84
C LEU A 134 -2.28 -11.53 10.35
N PHE A 135 -3.02 -10.44 10.17
CA PHE A 135 -4.43 -10.40 10.55
C PHE A 135 -5.25 -11.38 9.70
N SER A 136 -4.96 -11.47 8.40
CA SER A 136 -5.63 -12.44 7.53
C SER A 136 -5.35 -13.88 7.96
N SER A 137 -4.11 -14.19 8.37
CA SER A 137 -3.74 -15.53 8.84
C SER A 137 -4.46 -15.90 10.13
N LEU A 138 -4.62 -14.95 11.06
CA LEU A 138 -5.37 -15.13 12.30
C LEU A 138 -6.87 -15.34 12.05
N ILE A 139 -7.46 -14.57 11.13
CA ILE A 139 -8.88 -14.66 10.79
C ILE A 139 -9.19 -15.95 10.03
N LEU A 140 -8.35 -16.33 9.08
CA LEU A 140 -8.54 -17.50 8.21
C LEU A 140 -8.01 -18.81 8.82
N GLY A 141 -7.26 -18.74 9.93
CA GLY A 141 -6.66 -19.91 10.57
C GLY A 141 -5.57 -20.58 9.71
N VAL A 142 -4.87 -19.83 8.87
CA VAL A 142 -3.81 -20.35 7.99
C VAL A 142 -2.42 -19.98 8.54
N THR A 143 -1.44 -20.85 8.31
CA THR A 143 -0.05 -20.57 8.68
C THR A 143 0.64 -19.73 7.61
N LEU A 144 1.57 -18.87 8.04
CA LEU A 144 2.39 -18.06 7.14
C LEU A 144 3.66 -18.83 6.78
N SER A 145 4.09 -18.70 5.52
CA SER A 145 5.22 -19.45 4.98
C SER A 145 6.56 -19.00 5.56
N ASN A 146 7.60 -19.84 5.40
CA ASN A 146 8.97 -19.46 5.79
C ASN A 146 9.46 -18.24 4.99
N SER A 147 9.11 -18.16 3.71
CA SER A 147 9.40 -17.01 2.85
C SER A 147 8.80 -15.73 3.42
N PHE A 148 7.56 -15.78 3.93
CA PHE A 148 6.95 -14.63 4.60
C PHE A 148 7.82 -14.12 5.77
N TRP A 149 8.25 -15.00 6.67
CA TRP A 149 9.06 -14.61 7.83
C TRP A 149 10.44 -14.04 7.44
N GLN A 150 11.08 -14.58 6.40
CA GLN A 150 12.30 -13.99 5.84
C GLN A 150 12.05 -12.56 5.36
N GLY A 151 10.94 -12.33 4.64
CA GLY A 151 10.55 -11.00 4.20
C GLY A 151 10.31 -10.04 5.36
N VAL A 152 9.68 -10.49 6.45
CA VAL A 152 9.49 -9.68 7.68
C VAL A 152 10.84 -9.24 8.26
N VAL A 153 11.83 -10.13 8.32
CA VAL A 153 13.18 -9.80 8.79
C VAL A 153 13.82 -8.75 7.88
N MET A 154 13.74 -8.93 6.55
CA MET A 154 14.28 -7.97 5.57
C MET A 154 13.64 -6.59 5.70
N VAL A 155 12.32 -6.52 5.86
CA VAL A 155 11.59 -5.25 6.07
C VAL A 155 12.02 -4.61 7.37
N THR A 156 12.13 -5.38 8.46
CA THR A 156 12.51 -4.85 9.78
C THR A 156 13.93 -4.29 9.76
N VAL A 157 14.90 -5.06 9.25
CA VAL A 157 16.30 -4.64 9.15
C VAL A 157 16.42 -3.43 8.20
N GLY A 158 15.79 -3.48 7.03
CA GLY A 158 15.82 -2.37 6.08
C GLY A 158 15.24 -1.08 6.67
N SER A 159 14.15 -1.20 7.43
CA SER A 159 13.47 -0.10 8.11
C SER A 159 14.31 0.52 9.24
N LEU A 160 14.92 -0.31 10.08
CA LEU A 160 15.80 0.16 11.16
C LEU A 160 17.04 0.87 10.60
N LEU A 161 17.66 0.32 9.54
CA LEU A 161 18.77 0.96 8.86
C LEU A 161 18.38 2.33 8.26
N CYS A 162 17.20 2.42 7.63
CA CYS A 162 16.69 3.70 7.13
C CYS A 162 16.55 4.72 8.27
N TRP A 163 15.96 4.30 9.39
CA TRP A 163 15.76 5.16 10.54
C TRP A 163 17.09 5.67 11.12
N LEU A 164 18.06 4.77 11.36
CA LEU A 164 19.38 5.13 11.90
C LEU A 164 20.08 6.20 11.04
N VAL A 165 20.15 5.98 9.73
CA VAL A 165 20.79 6.92 8.79
C VAL A 165 20.08 8.29 8.79
N THR A 166 18.74 8.30 8.86
CA THR A 166 18.00 9.56 8.90
C THR A 166 18.09 10.30 10.23
N LYS A 167 18.26 9.56 11.34
CA LYS A 167 18.45 10.13 12.67
C LYS A 167 19.80 10.85 12.77
N GLU A 168 20.88 10.19 12.34
CA GLU A 168 22.24 10.77 12.34
C GLU A 168 22.31 12.06 11.51
N LYS A 169 21.69 12.10 10.32
CA LYS A 169 21.64 13.30 9.49
C LYS A 169 20.91 14.47 10.15
N ARG A 170 19.92 14.19 11.01
CA ARG A 170 19.18 15.22 11.76
C ARG A 170 20.00 15.74 12.94
N GLU A 171 20.71 14.86 13.64
CA GLU A 171 21.60 15.22 14.75
C GLU A 171 22.83 16.00 14.27
N ALA A 172 23.35 15.70 13.08
CA ALA A 172 24.47 16.45 12.49
C ALA A 172 24.08 17.83 11.90
N ALA A 173 22.79 18.11 11.73
CA ALA A 173 22.28 19.35 11.13
C ALA A 173 21.63 20.31 12.14
N GLY A 174 21.58 19.94 13.42
CA GLY A 174 21.15 20.78 14.54
C GLY A 174 22.33 21.20 15.40
#